data_AF-A0A060BNM9-F1
#
_entry.id   AF-A0A060BNM9-F1
#
_cell.length_a   1.000
_cell.length_b   1.000
_cell.length_c   1.000
_cell.angle_alpha   90.00
_cell.angle_beta   90.00
_cell.angle_gamma   90.00
#
_symmetry.space_group_name_H-M   'P 1'
#
loop_
_entity.id
_entity.type
_entity.pdbx_description
1 polymer ?
#
loop_
_entity_poly.entity_id
_entity_poly.type
_entity_poly.pdbx_seq_one_letter_code
_entity_poly.pdbx_strand_id
1 'polypeptide(L)'
;MGKCLKLGVLLTACVLAFGCAARQQQNSPQDETLRVERFRRSYEAAFDNKQQEASQQLISKARSALGTPYVSGGSSPGGFDCSGFVCWAYKSVGVSLPRTAREQS
;
A
#
# COMPACT_ATOMS: atom_id res chain seq x y z
N MET A 1 -16.19 23.74 61.94
CA MET A 1 -15.26 22.89 61.16
C MET A 1 -15.89 22.23 59.91
N GLY A 2 -17.06 22.69 59.41
CA GLY A 2 -17.78 21.99 58.32
C GLY A 2 -17.70 22.60 56.92
N LYS A 3 -17.06 23.76 56.74
CA LYS A 3 -17.03 24.47 55.44
C LYS A 3 -15.85 24.05 54.54
N CYS A 4 -14.66 23.79 55.11
CA CYS A 4 -13.49 23.34 54.35
C CYS A 4 -13.64 21.91 53.80
N LEU A 5 -14.33 21.02 54.54
CA LEU A 5 -14.58 19.65 54.08
C LEU A 5 -15.52 19.61 52.86
N LYS A 6 -16.55 20.47 52.85
CA LYS A 6 -17.48 20.57 51.72
C LYS A 6 -16.83 21.15 50.47
N LEU A 7 -15.92 22.13 50.63
CA LEU A 7 -15.18 22.72 49.51
C LEU A 7 -14.14 21.73 48.94
N GLY A 8 -13.48 20.94 49.80
CA GLY A 8 -12.56 19.88 49.38
C GLY A 8 -13.24 18.73 48.64
N VAL A 9 -14.44 18.31 49.08
CA VAL A 9 -15.25 17.29 48.40
C VAL A 9 -15.80 17.78 47.05
N LEU A 10 -16.12 19.07 46.93
CA LEU A 10 -16.61 19.64 45.66
C LEU A 10 -15.52 19.69 44.58
N LEU A 11 -14.30 20.07 44.96
CA LEU A 11 -13.16 20.17 44.05
C LEU A 11 -12.68 18.80 43.54
N THR A 12 -12.65 17.78 44.40
CA THR A 12 -12.29 16.41 44.00
C THR A 12 -13.37 15.78 43.11
N ALA A 13 -14.66 16.06 43.37
CA ALA A 13 -15.75 15.65 42.50
C ALA A 13 -15.65 16.27 41.09
N CYS A 14 -15.25 17.54 40.97
CA CYS A 14 -15.03 18.19 39.67
C CYS A 14 -13.86 17.56 38.89
N VAL A 15 -12.73 17.25 39.53
CA VAL A 15 -11.59 16.61 38.82
C VAL A 15 -11.94 15.21 38.30
N LEU A 16 -12.74 14.44 39.04
CA LEU A 16 -13.21 13.12 38.60
C LEU A 16 -14.31 13.19 37.53
N ALA A 17 -15.18 14.20 37.58
CA ALA A 17 -16.25 14.38 36.59
C ALA A 17 -15.75 14.96 35.25
N PHE A 18 -14.73 15.82 35.27
CA PHE A 18 -14.17 16.45 34.08
C PHE A 18 -12.86 15.82 33.59
N GLY A 19 -12.21 14.96 34.38
CA GLY A 19 -10.92 14.32 34.06
C GLY A 19 -10.98 13.17 33.05
N CYS A 20 -12.18 12.74 32.62
CA CYS A 20 -12.33 11.58 31.72
C CYS A 20 -12.55 11.93 30.24
N ALA A 21 -12.57 13.22 29.87
CA ALA A 21 -12.97 13.64 28.52
C ALA A 21 -11.87 14.43 27.79
N ALA A 22 -10.69 13.84 27.68
CA ALA A 22 -9.72 14.23 26.66
C ALA A 22 -9.30 12.98 25.90
N ARG A 23 -10.26 12.32 25.23
CA ARG A 23 -9.93 11.40 24.15
C ARG A 23 -9.52 12.25 22.96
N GLN A 24 -8.29 12.76 22.98
CA GLN A 24 -7.67 13.21 21.75
C GLN A 24 -7.59 11.98 20.84
N GLN A 25 -8.40 11.96 19.79
CA GLN A 25 -8.13 11.11 18.65
C GLN A 25 -6.88 11.68 17.96
N GLN A 26 -5.72 11.43 18.57
CA GLN A 26 -4.46 11.67 17.91
C GLN A 26 -4.27 10.49 16.96
N ASN A 27 -4.40 10.76 15.66
CA ASN A 27 -3.85 9.87 14.65
C ASN A 27 -2.34 9.80 14.91
N SER A 28 -1.91 8.81 15.67
CA SER A 28 -0.49 8.60 15.94
C SER A 28 0.15 7.95 14.72
N PRO A 29 1.44 8.21 14.44
CA PRO A 29 2.16 7.53 13.35
C PRO A 29 2.07 5.99 13.44
N GLN A 30 1.92 5.45 14.65
CA GLN A 30 1.81 4.01 14.89
C GLN A 30 0.48 3.44 14.35
N ASP A 31 -0.62 4.18 14.45
CA ASP A 31 -1.92 3.77 13.91
C ASP A 31 -1.91 3.69 12.38
N GLU A 32 -1.17 4.57 11.72
CA GLU A 32 -0.97 4.52 10.27
C GLU A 32 -0.16 3.28 9.86
N THR A 33 0.94 2.99 10.56
CA THR A 33 1.75 1.79 10.29
C THR A 33 0.95 0.50 10.50
N LEU A 34 0.11 0.43 11.54
CA LEU A 34 -0.73 -0.74 11.83
C LEU A 34 -1.78 -0.96 10.73
N ARG A 35 -2.33 0.13 10.16
CA ARG A 35 -3.29 0.06 9.05
C ARG A 35 -2.62 -0.45 7.76
N VAL A 36 -1.44 0.09 7.43
CA VAL A 36 -0.66 -0.34 6.26
C VAL A 36 -0.28 -1.81 6.39
N GLU A 37 0.20 -2.23 7.58
CA GLU A 37 0.60 -3.60 7.84
C GLU A 37 -0.57 -4.57 7.76
N ARG A 38 -1.74 -4.21 8.32
CA ARG A 38 -2.96 -5.02 8.19
C ARG A 38 -3.37 -5.19 6.72
N PHE A 39 -3.31 -4.12 5.93
CA PHE A 39 -3.61 -4.18 4.51
C PHE A 39 -2.63 -5.10 3.78
N ARG A 40 -1.31 -4.94 4.01
CA ARG A 40 -0.26 -5.80 3.45
C ARG A 40 -0.49 -7.27 3.77
N ARG A 41 -0.75 -7.62 5.03
CA ARG A 41 -1.01 -9.01 5.44
C ARG A 41 -2.26 -9.58 4.78
N SER A 42 -3.33 -8.79 4.65
CA SER A 42 -4.54 -9.23 3.97
C SER A 42 -4.33 -9.49 2.48
N TYR A 43 -3.48 -8.67 1.84
CA TYR A 43 -3.12 -8.82 0.44
C TYR A 43 -2.22 -10.05 0.21
N GLU A 44 -1.19 -10.23 1.05
CA GLU A 44 -0.30 -11.39 1.00
C GLU A 44 -1.01 -12.70 1.29
N ALA A 45 -1.97 -12.73 2.21
CA ALA A 45 -2.76 -13.92 2.49
C ALA A 45 -3.69 -14.31 1.32
N ALA A 46 -4.02 -13.37 0.43
CA ALA A 46 -4.84 -13.62 -0.76
C ALA A 46 -4.04 -14.10 -1.99
N PHE A 47 -2.71 -13.98 -1.96
CA PHE A 47 -1.83 -14.44 -3.03
C PHE A 47 -1.28 -15.84 -2.73
N ASP A 48 -1.33 -16.75 -3.70
CA ASP A 48 -0.61 -18.02 -3.61
C ASP A 48 0.87 -17.85 -4.01
N ASN A 49 1.70 -18.82 -3.60
CA ASN A 49 3.14 -18.81 -3.88
C ASN A 49 3.46 -18.76 -5.38
N LYS A 50 2.61 -19.36 -6.23
CA LYS A 50 2.81 -19.40 -7.68
C LYS A 50 2.58 -18.02 -8.30
N GLN A 51 1.60 -17.25 -7.84
CA GLN A 51 1.45 -15.86 -8.30
C GLN A 51 2.61 -14.97 -7.82
N GLN A 52 3.14 -15.22 -6.63
CA GLN A 52 4.33 -14.51 -6.15
C GLN A 52 5.57 -14.81 -7.02
N GLU A 53 5.82 -16.08 -7.34
CA GLU A 53 6.90 -16.50 -8.24
C GLU A 53 6.75 -15.89 -9.64
N ALA A 54 5.55 -15.93 -10.21
CA ALA A 54 5.25 -15.30 -11.49
C ALA A 54 5.50 -13.78 -11.45
N SER A 55 5.09 -13.10 -10.38
CA SER A 55 5.33 -11.67 -10.20
C SER A 55 6.82 -11.35 -10.14
N GLN A 56 7.61 -12.15 -9.42
CA GLN A 56 9.07 -11.99 -9.37
C GLN A 56 9.73 -12.23 -10.73
N GLN A 57 9.30 -13.27 -11.47
CA GLN A 57 9.79 -13.54 -12.82
C GLN A 57 9.45 -12.41 -13.79
N LEU A 58 8.22 -11.88 -13.73
CA LEU A 58 7.77 -10.74 -14.53
C LEU A 58 8.64 -9.50 -14.25
N ILE A 59 8.86 -9.16 -12.98
CA ILE A 59 9.67 -8.01 -12.58
C ILE A 59 11.13 -8.21 -13.03
N SER A 60 11.69 -9.41 -12.87
CA SER A 60 13.04 -9.73 -13.32
C SER A 60 13.18 -9.57 -14.84
N LYS A 61 12.20 -10.08 -15.61
CA LYS A 61 12.15 -9.94 -17.06
C LYS A 61 12.07 -8.47 -17.49
N ALA A 62 11.17 -7.70 -16.87
CA ALA A 62 11.01 -6.29 -17.14
C ALA A 62 12.32 -5.51 -16.86
N ARG A 63 12.99 -5.81 -15.73
CA ARG A 63 14.28 -5.20 -15.37
C ARG A 63 15.40 -5.54 -16.33
N SER A 64 15.39 -6.71 -16.97
CA SER A 64 16.43 -7.09 -17.93
C SER A 64 16.43 -6.24 -19.21
N ALA A 65 15.40 -5.42 -19.42
CA ALA A 65 15.29 -4.49 -20.55
C ALA A 65 15.55 -3.02 -20.15
N LEU A 66 16.02 -2.77 -18.92
CA LEU A 66 16.46 -1.44 -18.52
C LEU A 66 17.59 -0.96 -19.45
N GLY A 67 17.44 0.27 -19.96
CA GLY A 67 18.38 0.87 -20.91
C GLY A 67 18.07 0.56 -22.38
N THR A 68 17.11 -0.32 -22.69
CA THR A 68 16.65 -0.49 -24.08
C THR A 68 15.97 0.81 -24.58
N PRO A 69 16.37 1.35 -25.76
CA PRO A 69 15.79 2.58 -26.28
C PRO A 69 14.28 2.48 -26.56
N TYR A 70 13.60 3.62 -26.47
CA TYR A 70 12.23 3.74 -26.94
C TYR A 70 12.18 3.77 -28.47
N VAL A 71 11.34 2.93 -29.07
CA VAL A 71 11.10 2.88 -30.51
C VAL A 71 9.61 2.73 -30.75
N SER A 72 9.01 3.68 -31.47
CA SER A 72 7.59 3.62 -31.82
C SER A 72 7.27 2.32 -32.58
N GLY A 73 6.30 1.54 -32.09
CA GLY A 73 5.96 0.22 -32.64
C GLY A 73 6.85 -0.93 -32.14
N GLY A 74 7.91 -0.64 -31.40
CA GLY A 74 8.89 -1.62 -30.92
C GLY A 74 8.31 -2.60 -29.89
N SER A 75 8.75 -3.86 -29.95
CA SER A 75 8.23 -4.98 -29.14
C SER A 75 9.28 -6.02 -28.76
N SER A 76 10.57 -5.69 -28.86
CA SER A 76 11.68 -6.61 -28.57
C SER A 76 12.89 -5.87 -27.98
N PRO A 77 13.89 -6.59 -27.40
CA PRO A 77 15.08 -5.98 -26.79
C PRO A 77 16.00 -5.14 -27.71
N GLY A 78 15.62 -4.84 -28.96
CA GLY A 78 16.25 -3.83 -29.81
C GLY A 78 15.53 -2.46 -29.80
N GLY A 79 14.38 -2.37 -29.13
CA GLY A 79 13.58 -1.15 -29.02
C GLY A 79 12.15 -1.46 -28.62
N PHE A 80 11.61 -0.73 -27.65
CA PHE A 80 10.24 -0.90 -27.17
C PHE A 80 9.42 0.39 -27.32
N ASP A 81 8.13 0.25 -27.59
CA ASP A 81 7.17 1.26 -27.14
C ASP A 81 6.51 0.84 -25.82
N CYS A 82 5.65 1.72 -25.27
CA CYS A 82 5.05 1.52 -23.96
C CYS A 82 4.31 0.18 -23.84
N SER A 83 3.49 -0.17 -24.84
CA SER A 83 2.64 -1.36 -24.80
C SER A 83 3.39 -2.60 -25.29
N GLY A 84 4.35 -2.46 -26.19
CA GLY A 84 5.22 -3.53 -26.65
C GLY A 84 6.15 -4.04 -25.54
N PHE A 85 6.65 -3.16 -24.68
CA PHE A 85 7.38 -3.55 -23.47
C PHE A 85 6.51 -4.40 -22.53
N VAL A 86 5.29 -3.94 -22.25
CA VAL A 86 4.35 -4.64 -21.35
C VAL A 86 3.97 -6.01 -21.92
N CYS A 87 3.62 -6.09 -23.21
CA CYS A 87 3.37 -7.38 -23.88
C CYS A 87 4.57 -8.33 -23.76
N TRP A 88 5.78 -7.84 -24.01
CA TRP A 88 6.99 -8.67 -23.96
C TRP A 88 7.30 -9.18 -22.55
N ALA A 89 7.14 -8.35 -21.53
CA ALA A 89 7.34 -8.73 -20.14
C ALA A 89 6.29 -9.77 -19.68
N TYR A 90 5.00 -9.51 -19.90
CA TYR A 90 3.92 -10.42 -19.48
C TYR A 90 3.95 -11.76 -20.21
N LYS A 91 4.46 -11.80 -21.45
CA LYS A 91 4.67 -13.06 -22.17
C LYS A 91 5.62 -14.01 -21.44
N SER A 92 6.56 -13.53 -20.60
CA SER A 92 7.44 -14.42 -19.85
C SER A 92 6.73 -15.22 -18.77
N VAL A 93 5.56 -14.78 -18.33
CA VAL A 93 4.71 -15.48 -17.36
C VAL A 93 3.45 -16.07 -18.00
N GLY A 94 3.46 -16.22 -19.33
CA GLY A 94 2.39 -16.86 -20.09
C GLY A 94 1.14 -16.01 -20.28
N VAL A 95 1.19 -14.71 -20.00
CA VAL A 95 0.05 -13.79 -20.18
C VAL A 95 0.17 -13.07 -21.51
N SER A 96 -0.83 -13.25 -22.36
CA SER A 96 -0.96 -12.54 -23.64
C SER A 96 -1.81 -11.29 -23.44
N LEU A 97 -1.24 -10.13 -23.78
CA LEU A 97 -1.92 -8.85 -23.69
C LEU A 97 -2.21 -8.27 -25.08
N PRO A 98 -3.27 -7.46 -25.23
CA PRO A 98 -3.51 -6.68 -26.44
C PRO A 98 -2.31 -5.80 -26.79
N ARG A 99 -2.10 -5.53 -28.07
CA ARG A 99 -0.91 -4.80 -28.54
C ARG A 99 -0.93 -3.32 -28.15
N THR A 100 -2.09 -2.70 -28.01
CA THR A 100 -2.18 -1.24 -27.84
C THR A 100 -2.39 -0.86 -26.38
N ALA A 101 -1.80 0.26 -25.95
CA ALA A 101 -1.98 0.78 -24.59
C ALA A 101 -3.45 1.11 -24.28
N ARG A 102 -4.24 1.49 -25.30
CA ARG A 102 -5.68 1.76 -25.16
C ARG A 102 -6.47 0.53 -24.73
N GLU A 103 -6.05 -0.65 -25.15
CA GLU A 103 -6.68 -1.92 -24.77
C GLU A 103 -6.11 -2.48 -23.46
N GLN A 104 -5.04 -1.88 -22.92
CA GLN A 104 -4.37 -2.29 -21.69
C GLN A 104 -4.79 -1.47 -20.45
N SER A 105 -5.61 -0.43 -20.62
CA SER A 105 -6.08 0.49 -19.57
C SER A 105 -7.57 0.38 -19.35
#